data_AF-A0A9Q7BD22-F1
#
_entry.id   AF-A0A9Q7BD22-F1
#
_cell.length_a   1.000
_cell.length_b   1.000
_cell.length_c   1.000
_cell.angle_alpha   90.00
_cell.angle_beta   90.00
_cell.angle_gamma   90.00
#
_symmetry.space_group_name_H-M   'P 1'
#
loop_
_entity.id
_entity.type
_entity.pdbx_description
1 polymer ?
#
loop_
_entity_poly.entity_id
_entity_poly.type
_entity_poly.pdbx_seq_one_letter_code
_entity_poly.pdbx_strand_id
1 'polypeptide(L)'
;MTLELSHQPIVVGENGHLLATDGELFWVVVVTREALEAVTHLFDATVENLTSHAGLYLAIAEQHLARKDFSHNRIWVQEEDVDLWLASEPIRQASGRVARNLTSGSRHLLPQFTANPV
;
A
#
# COMPACT_ATOMS: atom_id res chain seq x y z
N MET A 1 -2.78 8.87 -5.33
CA MET A 1 -3.59 8.15 -6.33
C MET A 1 -3.78 6.76 -5.78
N THR A 2 -5.01 6.27 -5.74
CA THR A 2 -5.35 5.02 -5.06
C THR A 2 -5.76 3.98 -6.09
N LEU A 3 -5.22 2.77 -5.98
CA LEU A 3 -5.55 1.65 -6.84
C LEU A 3 -6.53 0.72 -6.14
N GLU A 4 -7.64 0.45 -6.80
CA GLU A 4 -8.66 -0.49 -6.35
C GLU A 4 -8.62 -1.75 -7.21
N LEU A 5 -8.71 -2.92 -6.56
CA LEU A 5 -8.77 -4.18 -7.27
C LEU A 5 -10.09 -4.29 -8.04
N SER A 6 -10.01 -4.53 -9.35
CA SER A 6 -11.20 -4.56 -10.22
C SER A 6 -11.69 -5.98 -10.50
N HIS A 7 -10.80 -6.98 -10.49
CA HIS A 7 -11.10 -8.37 -10.84
C HIS A 7 -10.33 -9.34 -9.94
N GLN A 8 -10.72 -10.61 -9.98
CA GLN A 8 -10.04 -11.64 -9.21
C GLN A 8 -8.58 -11.78 -9.67
N PRO A 9 -7.61 -11.87 -8.72
CA PRO A 9 -6.22 -12.10 -9.06
C PRO A 9 -6.03 -13.40 -9.84
N ILE A 10 -5.06 -13.40 -10.75
CA ILE A 10 -4.70 -14.58 -11.53
C ILE A 10 -3.19 -14.81 -11.48
N VAL A 11 -2.77 -16.06 -11.65
CA VAL A 11 -1.37 -16.42 -11.82
C VAL A 11 -1.16 -16.82 -13.27
N VAL A 12 -0.15 -16.24 -13.92
CA VAL A 12 0.22 -16.54 -15.31
C VAL A 12 1.70 -16.87 -15.33
N GLY A 13 2.04 -18.11 -15.71
CA GLY A 13 3.37 -18.66 -15.49
C GLY A 13 3.64 -18.73 -13.98
N GLU A 14 4.65 -18.00 -13.53
CA GLU A 14 5.04 -17.91 -12.11
C GLU A 14 4.66 -16.57 -11.46
N ASN A 15 4.11 -15.63 -12.24
CA ASN A 15 3.84 -14.27 -11.79
C ASN A 15 2.37 -14.06 -11.45
N GLY A 16 2.14 -13.32 -10.37
CA GLY A 16 0.83 -12.83 -9.98
C GLY A 16 0.40 -11.63 -10.83
N HIS A 17 -0.87 -11.56 -11.17
CA HIS A 17 -1.44 -10.45 -11.92
C HIS A 17 -2.68 -9.92 -11.21
N LEU A 18 -2.65 -8.64 -10.88
CA LEU A 18 -3.77 -7.89 -10.31
C LEU A 18 -4.26 -6.88 -11.35
N LEU A 19 -5.52 -6.99 -11.73
CA LEU A 19 -6.16 -5.96 -12.55
C LEU A 19 -6.75 -4.90 -11.63
N ALA A 20 -6.19 -3.70 -11.67
CA ALA A 20 -6.57 -2.59 -10.81
C ALA A 20 -7.07 -1.39 -11.61
N THR A 21 -7.76 -0.47 -10.96
CA THR A 21 -8.15 0.82 -11.54
C THR A 21 -7.91 1.95 -10.55
N ASP A 22 -7.58 3.12 -11.08
CA ASP A 22 -7.47 4.38 -10.35
C ASP A 22 -8.74 5.25 -10.47
N GLY A 23 -9.78 4.75 -11.15
CA GLY A 23 -11.01 5.46 -11.49
C GLY A 23 -11.03 6.07 -12.90
N GLU A 24 -9.89 6.17 -13.59
CA GLU A 24 -9.75 6.70 -14.96
C GLU A 24 -9.25 5.64 -15.95
N LEU A 25 -8.25 4.86 -15.55
CA LEU A 25 -7.57 3.85 -16.34
C LEU A 25 -7.56 2.49 -15.64
N PHE A 26 -7.35 1.45 -16.45
CA PHE A 26 -7.07 0.10 -15.96
C PHE A 26 -5.57 -0.16 -16.01
N TRP A 27 -5.08 -0.80 -14.94
CA TRP A 27 -3.67 -1.11 -14.71
C TRP A 27 -3.52 -2.61 -14.49
N VAL A 28 -2.47 -3.18 -15.06
CA VAL A 28 -2.04 -4.55 -14.74
C VAL A 28 -0.84 -4.45 -13.81
N VAL A 29 -1.05 -4.76 -12.53
CA VAL A 29 0.05 -4.92 -11.58
C VAL A 29 0.57 -6.35 -11.71
N VAL A 30 1.80 -6.48 -12.17
CA VAL A 30 2.50 -7.75 -12.34
C VAL A 30 3.42 -7.93 -11.15
N VAL A 31 3.14 -8.93 -10.31
CA VAL A 31 3.91 -9.30 -9.13
C VAL A 31 4.80 -10.46 -9.52
N THR A 32 6.12 -10.31 -9.39
CA THR A 32 7.05 -11.39 -9.72
C THR A 32 6.91 -12.55 -8.73
N ARG A 33 7.35 -13.74 -9.13
CA ARG A 33 7.42 -14.90 -8.23
C ARG A 33 8.21 -14.56 -6.97
N GLU A 34 9.36 -13.93 -7.14
CA GLU A 34 10.26 -13.56 -6.04
C GLU A 34 9.59 -12.58 -5.07
N ALA A 35 8.78 -11.64 -5.57
CA ALA A 35 7.98 -10.74 -4.74
C ALA A 35 6.87 -11.47 -3.94
N LEU A 36 6.30 -12.55 -4.49
CA LEU A 36 5.35 -13.41 -3.77
C LEU A 36 6.06 -14.23 -2.67
N GLU A 37 7.23 -14.78 -3.00
CA GLU A 37 8.06 -15.53 -2.07
C GLU A 37 8.56 -14.65 -0.91
N ALA A 38 8.94 -13.39 -1.18
CA ALA A 38 9.40 -12.45 -0.16
C ALA A 38 8.34 -12.14 0.90
N VAL A 39 7.05 -12.07 0.51
CA VAL A 39 5.95 -11.82 1.45
C VAL A 39 5.55 -13.08 2.22
N THR A 40 5.52 -14.23 1.55
CA THR A 40 4.92 -15.45 2.11
C THR A 40 5.93 -16.42 2.72
N HIS A 41 7.20 -16.29 2.36
CA HIS A 41 8.26 -17.27 2.59
C HIS A 41 7.93 -18.67 2.05
N LEU A 42 6.98 -18.76 1.10
CA LEU A 42 6.57 -19.97 0.42
C LEU A 42 7.02 -19.90 -1.04
N PHE A 43 7.51 -21.01 -1.57
CA PHE A 43 8.04 -21.12 -2.94
C PHE A 43 6.97 -21.11 -4.06
N ASP A 44 5.67 -21.07 -3.71
CA ASP A 44 4.59 -21.19 -4.68
C ASP A 44 3.71 -19.93 -4.75
N ALA A 45 3.64 -19.38 -5.98
CA ALA A 45 2.69 -18.35 -6.37
C ALA A 45 1.27 -18.92 -6.48
N THR A 46 0.50 -18.87 -5.39
CA THR A 46 -0.92 -19.27 -5.41
C THR A 46 -1.83 -18.05 -5.53
N VAL A 47 -3.00 -18.24 -6.17
CA VAL A 47 -4.04 -17.19 -6.25
C VAL A 47 -4.51 -16.77 -4.86
N GLU A 48 -4.55 -17.69 -3.91
CA GLU A 48 -4.93 -17.42 -2.51
C GLU A 48 -3.92 -16.49 -1.82
N ASN A 49 -2.62 -16.76 -1.96
CA ASN A 49 -1.56 -15.91 -1.42
C ASN A 49 -1.58 -14.53 -2.06
N LEU A 50 -1.72 -14.47 -3.38
CA LEU A 50 -1.80 -13.23 -4.12
C LEU A 50 -3.02 -12.39 -3.72
N THR A 51 -4.17 -13.04 -3.50
CA THR A 51 -5.41 -12.37 -3.05
C THR A 51 -5.26 -11.84 -1.62
N SER A 52 -4.69 -12.64 -0.72
CA SER A 52 -4.51 -12.26 0.69
C SER A 52 -3.59 -11.06 0.89
N HIS A 53 -2.66 -10.85 -0.05
CA HIS A 53 -1.68 -9.76 0.00
C HIS A 53 -1.89 -8.70 -1.09
N ALA A 54 -3.01 -8.73 -1.81
CA ALA A 54 -3.29 -7.80 -2.90
C ALA A 54 -3.16 -6.33 -2.49
N GLY A 55 -3.65 -5.96 -1.30
CA GLY A 55 -3.55 -4.60 -0.79
C GLY A 55 -2.11 -4.10 -0.61
N LEU A 56 -1.18 -4.97 -0.24
CA LEU A 56 0.24 -4.63 -0.14
C LEU A 56 0.81 -4.32 -1.53
N TYR A 57 0.56 -5.20 -2.49
CA TYR A 57 1.06 -5.02 -3.86
C TYR A 57 0.46 -3.80 -4.57
N LEU A 58 -0.83 -3.53 -4.35
CA LEU A 58 -1.47 -2.32 -4.86
C LEU A 58 -0.83 -1.06 -4.27
N ALA A 59 -0.54 -1.06 -2.97
CA ALA A 59 0.05 0.11 -2.33
C ALA A 59 1.52 0.33 -2.72
N ILE A 60 2.28 -0.73 -3.05
CA ILE A 60 3.57 -0.61 -3.73
C ILE A 60 3.37 -0.02 -5.14
N ALA A 61 2.43 -0.57 -5.92
CA ALA A 61 2.14 -0.09 -7.27
C ALA A 61 1.72 1.39 -7.30
N GLU A 62 1.02 1.88 -6.29
CA GLU A 62 0.73 3.31 -6.11
C GLU A 62 1.99 4.15 -5.96
N GLN A 63 3.04 3.65 -5.30
CA GLN A 63 4.32 4.35 -5.21
C GLN A 63 5.00 4.44 -6.58
N HIS A 64 4.96 3.37 -7.39
CA HIS A 64 5.48 3.40 -8.75
C HIS A 64 4.70 4.37 -9.64
N LEU A 65 3.37 4.40 -9.55
CA LEU A 65 2.53 5.40 -10.24
C LEU A 65 2.94 6.83 -9.87
N ALA A 66 3.13 7.10 -8.58
CA ALA A 66 3.56 8.42 -8.11
C ALA A 66 4.94 8.83 -8.65
N ARG A 67 5.84 7.86 -8.86
CA ARG A 67 7.18 8.05 -9.45
C ARG A 67 7.17 8.04 -10.98
N LYS A 68 6.03 7.74 -11.61
CA LYS A 68 5.88 7.51 -13.06
C LYS A 68 6.76 6.37 -13.57
N ASP A 69 6.93 5.35 -12.75
CA ASP A 69 7.76 4.18 -13.03
C ASP A 69 6.88 2.99 -13.46
N PHE A 70 6.43 3.05 -14.71
CA PHE A 70 5.57 2.02 -15.29
C PHE A 70 5.72 2.00 -16.82
N SER A 71 5.28 0.91 -17.47
CA SER A 71 5.31 0.79 -18.92
C SER A 71 4.03 0.16 -19.46
N HIS A 72 3.44 0.74 -20.52
CA HIS A 72 2.25 0.18 -21.19
C HIS A 72 1.08 -0.17 -20.25
N ASN A 73 0.76 0.70 -19.28
CA ASN A 73 -0.24 0.45 -18.23
C ASN A 73 0.03 -0.80 -17.37
N ARG A 74 1.29 -1.23 -17.34
CA ARG A 74 1.79 -2.29 -16.47
C ARG A 74 2.74 -1.73 -15.44
N ILE A 75 2.51 -2.13 -14.21
CA ILE A 75 3.34 -1.79 -13.06
C ILE A 75 3.97 -3.10 -12.60
N TRP A 76 5.29 -3.14 -12.49
CA TRP A 76 6.00 -4.30 -12.01
C TRP A 76 6.26 -4.13 -10.52
N VAL A 77 5.99 -5.19 -9.76
CA VAL A 77 6.32 -5.28 -8.34
C VAL A 77 7.31 -6.43 -8.19
N GLN A 78 8.53 -6.08 -7.80
CA GLN A 78 9.67 -7.00 -7.67
C GLN A 78 9.98 -7.26 -6.19
N GLU A 79 10.87 -8.21 -5.94
CA GLU A 79 11.29 -8.59 -4.58
C GLU A 79 11.85 -7.38 -3.84
N GLU A 80 12.66 -6.56 -4.49
CA GLU A 80 13.29 -5.39 -3.89
C GLU A 80 12.24 -4.35 -3.45
N ASP A 81 11.14 -4.22 -4.18
CA ASP A 81 10.05 -3.32 -3.81
C ASP A 81 9.35 -3.81 -2.54
N VAL A 82 9.18 -5.12 -2.42
CA VAL A 82 8.61 -5.77 -1.22
C VAL A 82 9.54 -5.60 -0.03
N ASP A 83 10.83 -5.88 -0.20
CA ASP A 83 11.83 -5.72 0.86
C ASP A 83 11.91 -4.29 1.37
N LEU A 84 11.95 -3.32 0.45
CA LEU A 84 11.91 -1.90 0.79
C LEU A 84 10.62 -1.53 1.52
N TRP A 85 9.48 -2.07 1.06
CA TRP A 85 8.19 -1.85 1.70
C TRP A 85 8.18 -2.37 3.14
N LEU A 86 8.56 -3.63 3.35
CA LEU A 86 8.59 -4.29 4.66
C LEU A 86 9.59 -3.61 5.61
N ALA A 87 10.75 -3.15 5.11
CA ALA A 87 11.71 -2.38 5.91
C ALA A 87 11.14 -1.01 6.32
N SER A 88 10.26 -0.41 5.52
CA SER A 88 9.63 0.88 5.80
C SER A 88 8.39 0.80 6.70
N GLU A 89 7.79 -0.39 6.87
CA GLU A 89 6.55 -0.60 7.63
C GLU A 89 6.59 -0.04 9.06
N PRO A 90 7.64 -0.27 9.89
CA PRO A 90 7.71 0.28 11.24
C PRO A 90 7.62 1.81 11.26
N ILE A 91 8.22 2.48 10.28
CA ILE A 91 8.21 3.95 10.15
C ILE A 91 6.82 4.45 9.76
N ARG A 92 6.14 3.74 8.84
CA ARG A 92 4.78 4.08 8.40
C ARG A 92 3.76 3.87 9.51
N GLN A 93 3.88 2.79 10.28
CA GLN A 93 3.01 2.52 11.43
C GLN A 93 3.21 3.54 12.56
N ALA A 94 4.46 3.94 12.85
CA ALA A 94 4.75 5.00 13.81
C ALA A 94 4.16 6.35 13.38
N SER A 95 4.33 6.71 12.10
CA SER A 95 3.80 7.96 11.53
C SER A 95 2.27 8.01 11.52
N GLY A 96 1.61 6.88 11.20
CA GLY A 96 0.14 6.77 11.25
C GLY A 96 -0.44 6.87 12.66
N ARG A 97 0.26 6.35 13.68
CA ARG A 97 -0.14 6.50 15.10
C ARG A 97 -0.10 7.97 15.55
N VAL A 98 0.94 8.71 15.16
CA VAL A 98 1.05 10.14 15.47
C VAL A 98 -0.07 10.95 14.79
N ALA A 99 -0.37 10.67 13.52
CA ALA A 99 -1.45 11.34 12.80
C ALA A 99 -2.85 11.07 13.40
N ARG A 100 -3.11 9.84 13.89
CA ARG A 100 -4.37 9.51 14.61
C ARG A 100 -4.47 10.18 15.97
N ASN A 101 -3.36 10.36 16.69
CA ASN A 101 -3.35 11.09 17.95
C ASN A 101 -3.59 12.60 17.77
N LEU A 102 -3.11 13.18 16.67
CA LEU A 102 -3.34 14.59 16.34
C LEU A 102 -4.78 14.87 15.87
N THR A 103 -5.44 13.89 15.24
CA THR A 103 -6.86 14.02 14.85
C THR A 103 -7.84 13.71 15.98
N SER A 104 -7.43 12.93 17.00
CA SER A 104 -8.24 12.68 18.20
C SER A 104 -8.10 13.76 19.29
N GLY A 105 -7.06 14.61 19.21
CA GLY A 105 -6.74 15.64 20.19
C GLY A 105 -7.30 17.04 19.88
N SER A 106 -8.56 17.19 19.43
CA SER A 106 -9.20 18.51 19.28
C SER A 106 -10.31 18.72 20.30
N ARG A 107 -9.91 18.91 21.56
CA ARG A 107 -10.62 19.72 22.58
C ARG A 107 -9.72 19.87 23.80
N HIS A 108 -8.67 20.68 23.68
CA HIS A 108 -8.13 21.34 24.86
C HIS A 108 -8.69 22.77 24.89
N LEU A 109 -9.54 22.96 25.89
CA LEU A 109 -10.20 24.20 26.23
C LEU A 109 -9.15 25.30 26.40
N LEU A 110 -9.38 26.44 25.75
CA LEU A 110 -8.68 27.69 26.05
C LEU A 110 -8.79 27.96 27.56
N PRO A 111 -7.69 28.32 28.26
CA PRO A 111 -7.82 28.79 29.63
C PRO A 111 -8.60 30.11 29.62
N GLN A 112 -9.79 30.09 30.24
CA GLN A 112 -10.54 31.30 30.52
C GLN A 112 -9.76 32.10 31.57
N PHE A 113 -9.14 33.21 31.15
CA PHE A 113 -8.63 34.22 32.07
C PHE A 113 -9.83 34.87 32.77
N THR A 114 -10.12 34.42 33.98
CA THR A 114 -11.02 35.13 34.89
C THR A 114 -10.28 36.33 35.45
N ALA A 115 -10.62 37.53 34.98
CA ALA A 115 -10.30 38.76 35.67
C ALA A 115 -11.03 38.78 37.03
N ASN A 116 -10.31 38.99 38.11
CA ASN A 116 -10.89 39.25 39.43
C ASN A 116 -10.49 40.67 39.86
N PRO A 117 -11.44 41.53 40.28
CA PRO A 117 -11.14 42.86 40.77
C PRO A 117 -10.95 42.85 42.28
N VAL A 118 -9.90 43.52 42.77
CA VAL A 118 -9.88 44.20 44.08
C VAL A 118 -9.11 45.51 43.91
#